data_AF-A0A920K9P1-F1
#
_entry.id   AF-A0A920K9P1-F1
#
_cell.length_a   1.000
_cell.length_b   1.000
_cell.length_c   1.000
_cell.angle_alpha   90.00
_cell.angle_beta   90.00
_cell.angle_gamma   90.00
#
_symmetry.space_group_name_H-M   'P 1'
#
loop_
_entity.id
_entity.type
_entity.pdbx_description
1 polymer ?
#
loop_
_entity_poly.entity_id
_entity_poly.type
_entity_poly.pdbx_seq_one_letter_code
_entity_poly.pdbx_strand_id
1 'polypeptide(L)'
;MRDYDVFYSAHIASYGSIPAVLGRSDGTSVDLSVTWLLPHQLERMHETEALGKSYDYGESSSLQLDLGNDRSAKSIGCYLGRNGRANFDGGPIVLKEVMASDRKFPSADQKTILTHFYHLNCKNKSFEQWLEKIITDDDFRAQASAELARSAIKNDLSDFEVI
;
A
#
# COMPACT_ATOMS: atom_id res chain seq x y z
N MET A 1 10.01 5.95 -10.49
CA MET A 1 8.73 5.92 -11.23
C MET A 1 8.08 7.30 -11.18
N ARG A 2 7.60 7.83 -12.32
CA ARG A 2 6.94 9.15 -12.38
C ARG A 2 5.42 9.06 -12.27
N ASP A 3 4.79 10.10 -11.74
CA ASP A 3 3.33 10.29 -11.56
C ASP A 3 2.66 9.38 -10.53
N TYR A 4 3.46 8.83 -9.62
CA TYR A 4 3.02 7.90 -8.59
C TYR A 4 3.69 8.18 -7.24
N ASP A 5 3.02 7.77 -6.16
CA ASP A 5 3.59 7.69 -4.80
C ASP A 5 3.08 6.41 -4.10
N VAL A 6 3.61 6.14 -2.92
CA VAL A 6 3.29 4.96 -2.12
C VAL A 6 2.50 5.38 -0.89
N PHE A 7 1.25 4.94 -0.82
CA PHE A 7 0.28 5.31 0.20
C PHE A 7 0.06 4.20 1.21
N TYR A 8 -0.46 4.57 2.38
CA TYR A 8 -1.04 3.57 3.29
C TYR A 8 -2.32 3.00 2.69
N SER A 9 -2.42 1.67 2.70
CA SER A 9 -3.59 0.93 2.24
C SER A 9 -4.75 1.05 3.23
N ALA A 10 -5.97 0.90 2.77
CA ALA A 10 -7.13 0.89 3.66
C ALA A 10 -7.41 -0.49 4.29
N HIS A 11 -6.37 -1.16 4.80
CA HIS A 11 -6.51 -2.36 5.63
C HIS A 11 -5.31 -2.57 6.56
N ILE A 12 -5.44 -3.50 7.52
CA ILE A 12 -4.38 -3.87 8.45
C ILE A 12 -3.95 -5.32 8.18
N ALA A 13 -2.65 -5.55 8.08
CA ALA A 13 -2.05 -6.86 7.86
C ALA A 13 -2.09 -7.72 9.13
N SER A 14 -1.92 -9.04 8.97
CA SER A 14 -1.88 -10.00 10.10
C SER A 14 -0.77 -9.70 11.12
N TYR A 15 0.32 -9.07 10.69
CA TYR A 15 1.41 -8.64 11.56
C TYR A 15 1.25 -7.21 12.11
N GLY A 16 0.06 -6.61 11.95
CA GLY A 16 -0.35 -5.37 12.61
C GLY A 16 0.09 -4.06 11.95
N SER A 17 0.76 -4.11 10.79
CA SER A 17 1.01 -2.91 10.00
C SER A 17 -0.19 -2.53 9.14
N ILE A 18 -0.21 -1.29 8.68
CA ILE A 18 -1.02 -0.84 7.55
C ILE A 18 -0.13 -0.94 6.31
N PRO A 19 -0.38 -1.87 5.37
CA PRO A 19 0.48 -2.08 4.22
C PRO A 19 0.57 -0.89 3.27
N ALA A 20 1.58 -0.93 2.40
CA ALA A 20 1.75 -0.01 1.30
C ALA A 20 0.83 -0.35 0.12
N VAL A 21 0.34 0.67 -0.60
CA VAL A 21 -0.30 0.56 -1.91
C VAL A 21 0.20 1.64 -2.84
N LEU A 22 0.33 1.30 -4.12
CA LEU A 22 0.65 2.28 -5.15
C LEU A 22 -0.56 3.17 -5.43
N GLY A 23 -0.34 4.48 -5.66
CA GLY A 23 -1.41 5.38 -6.08
C GLY A 23 -0.90 6.52 -6.96
N ARG A 24 -1.78 7.03 -7.83
CA ARG A 24 -1.48 8.18 -8.69
C ARG A 24 -1.17 9.44 -7.86
N SER A 25 -0.12 10.14 -8.25
CA SER A 25 0.32 11.42 -7.69
C SER A 25 1.07 12.19 -8.78
N ASP A 26 0.32 12.93 -9.60
CA ASP A 26 0.85 13.61 -10.78
C ASP A 26 2.01 14.56 -10.43
N GLY A 27 3.11 14.42 -11.15
CA GLY A 27 4.35 15.15 -10.93
C GLY A 27 5.24 14.61 -9.80
N THR A 28 4.79 13.66 -8.99
CA THR A 28 5.66 12.99 -8.00
C THR A 28 6.54 11.95 -8.68
N SER A 29 7.80 11.84 -8.29
CA SER A 29 8.71 10.77 -8.71
C SER A 29 9.15 9.96 -7.51
N VAL A 30 8.87 8.66 -7.50
CA VAL A 30 9.12 7.77 -6.37
C VAL A 30 10.20 6.72 -6.70
N ASP A 31 11.08 6.46 -5.74
CA ASP A 31 12.13 5.45 -5.84
C ASP A 31 11.60 4.11 -5.34
N LEU A 32 11.65 3.10 -6.21
CA LEU A 32 11.14 1.76 -5.95
C LEU A 32 12.19 0.72 -6.30
N SER A 33 12.14 -0.41 -5.60
CA SER A 33 12.94 -1.58 -5.97
C SER A 33 12.17 -2.43 -6.98
N VAL A 34 12.86 -2.89 -8.02
CA VAL A 34 12.30 -3.81 -9.02
C VAL A 34 12.94 -5.18 -8.85
N THR A 35 12.10 -6.18 -8.58
CA THR A 35 12.52 -7.58 -8.45
C THR A 35 12.37 -8.29 -9.80
N TRP A 36 13.47 -8.89 -10.28
CA TRP A 36 13.48 -9.67 -11.52
C TRP A 36 13.23 -11.14 -11.18
N LEU A 37 12.12 -11.68 -11.68
CA LEU A 37 11.65 -13.02 -11.33
C LEU A 37 11.51 -13.90 -12.58
N LEU A 38 11.88 -15.17 -12.44
CA LEU A 38 11.45 -16.23 -13.35
C LEU A 38 9.97 -16.55 -13.09
N PRO A 39 9.24 -17.13 -14.06
CA PRO A 39 7.81 -17.41 -13.90
C PRO A 39 7.44 -18.18 -12.63
N HIS A 40 8.20 -19.22 -12.28
CA HIS A 40 7.95 -20.00 -11.06
C HIS A 40 8.24 -19.22 -9.76
N GLN A 41 9.12 -18.21 -9.80
CA GLN A 41 9.37 -17.34 -8.64
C GLN A 41 8.25 -16.31 -8.47
N LEU A 42 7.68 -15.83 -9.59
CA LEU A 42 6.49 -14.98 -9.56
C LEU A 42 5.28 -15.73 -9.01
N GLU A 43 5.06 -16.97 -9.45
CA GLU A 43 4.01 -17.84 -8.90
C GLU A 43 4.20 -18.04 -7.38
N ARG A 44 5.43 -18.26 -6.92
CA ARG A 44 5.71 -18.35 -5.49
C ARG A 44 5.41 -17.04 -4.74
N MET A 45 5.62 -15.89 -5.37
CA MET A 45 5.28 -14.58 -4.78
C MET A 45 3.75 -14.40 -4.67
N HIS A 46 2.99 -14.87 -5.65
CA HIS A 46 1.53 -14.83 -5.65
C HIS A 46 0.93 -15.56 -4.43
N GLU A 47 1.52 -16.69 -4.05
CA GLU A 47 1.08 -17.48 -2.89
C GLU A 47 1.20 -16.73 -1.56
N THR A 48 2.12 -15.76 -1.46
CA THR A 48 2.38 -15.01 -0.22
C THR A 48 1.61 -13.69 -0.10
N GLU A 49 1.08 -13.17 -1.21
CA GLU A 49 0.55 -11.79 -1.31
C GLU A 49 -0.98 -11.70 -1.11
N ALA A 50 -1.60 -12.80 -0.66
CA ALA A 50 -3.04 -12.89 -0.45
C ALA A 50 -3.85 -12.42 -1.67
N LEU A 51 -3.44 -12.90 -2.87
CA LEU A 51 -4.09 -12.56 -4.13
C LEU A 51 -5.60 -12.80 -4.10
N GLY A 52 -6.35 -11.86 -4.68
CA GLY A 52 -7.81 -11.86 -4.71
C GLY A 52 -8.48 -11.51 -3.38
N LYS A 53 -7.71 -11.30 -2.29
CA LYS A 53 -8.22 -10.84 -1.00
C LYS A 53 -7.85 -9.38 -0.74
N SER A 54 -6.56 -9.10 -0.58
CA SER A 54 -6.06 -7.75 -0.29
C SER A 54 -5.52 -7.05 -1.53
N TYR A 55 -4.96 -7.82 -2.45
CA TYR A 55 -4.30 -7.34 -3.65
C TYR A 55 -4.77 -8.10 -4.88
N ASP A 56 -4.83 -7.40 -6.00
CA ASP A 56 -4.86 -7.96 -7.35
C ASP A 56 -3.46 -7.87 -7.95
N TYR A 57 -3.13 -8.74 -8.90
CA TYR A 57 -1.91 -8.59 -9.69
C TYR A 57 -2.25 -7.85 -10.98
N GLY A 58 -1.45 -6.85 -11.32
CA GLY A 58 -1.61 -6.14 -12.57
C GLY A 58 -0.27 -5.87 -13.23
N GLU A 59 -0.29 -5.76 -14.55
CA GLU A 59 0.86 -5.45 -15.37
C GLU A 59 0.68 -4.13 -16.11
N SER A 60 1.79 -3.44 -16.36
CA SER A 60 1.77 -2.23 -17.16
C SER A 60 3.00 -2.14 -18.08
N SER A 61 2.75 -1.75 -19.32
CA SER A 61 3.77 -1.42 -20.32
C SER A 61 3.90 0.09 -20.58
N SER A 62 3.12 0.92 -19.88
CA SER A 62 3.05 2.38 -20.11
C SER A 62 3.72 3.21 -19.01
N LEU A 63 4.19 2.58 -17.93
CA LEU A 63 4.81 3.30 -16.81
C LEU A 63 6.11 3.99 -17.23
N GLN A 64 6.26 5.23 -16.75
CA GLN A 64 7.51 5.96 -16.86
C GLN A 64 8.47 5.54 -15.74
N LEU A 65 9.38 4.62 -16.08
CA LEU A 65 10.35 4.04 -15.18
C LEU A 65 11.77 4.28 -15.68
N ASP A 66 12.62 4.75 -14.78
CA ASP A 66 14.07 4.67 -14.94
C ASP A 66 14.55 3.44 -14.17
N LEU A 67 15.04 2.43 -14.87
CA LEU A 67 15.56 1.18 -14.29
C LEU A 67 17.07 1.23 -14.08
N GLY A 68 17.72 2.35 -14.46
CA GLY A 68 19.16 2.53 -14.46
C GLY A 68 19.90 1.62 -15.45
N ASN A 69 21.18 1.92 -15.70
CA ASN A 69 22.11 1.08 -16.47
C ASN A 69 21.55 0.62 -17.84
N ASP A 70 20.86 1.52 -18.56
CA ASP A 70 20.22 1.26 -19.85
C ASP A 70 19.27 0.05 -19.86
N ARG A 71 18.75 -0.34 -18.70
CA ARG A 71 17.80 -1.44 -18.58
C ARG A 71 16.43 -1.00 -19.03
N SER A 72 15.73 -1.91 -19.69
CA SER A 72 14.34 -1.75 -20.06
C SER A 72 13.57 -3.03 -19.74
N ALA A 73 12.28 -2.88 -19.48
CA ALA A 73 11.33 -3.98 -19.34
C ALA A 73 10.15 -3.69 -20.25
N LYS A 74 9.64 -4.73 -20.93
CA LYS A 74 8.46 -4.61 -21.80
C LYS A 74 7.18 -4.37 -20.99
N SER A 75 7.11 -4.99 -19.82
CA SER A 75 6.01 -4.92 -18.88
C SER A 75 6.58 -4.99 -17.46
N ILE A 76 5.91 -4.35 -16.52
CA ILE A 76 6.23 -4.39 -15.09
C ILE A 76 4.97 -4.79 -14.33
N GLY A 77 5.09 -5.83 -13.51
CA GLY A 77 4.04 -6.29 -12.62
C GLY A 77 4.04 -5.56 -11.28
N CYS A 78 2.85 -5.40 -10.69
CA CYS A 78 2.64 -4.79 -9.40
C CYS A 78 1.43 -5.44 -8.69
N TYR A 79 1.48 -5.52 -7.36
CA TYR A 79 0.31 -5.87 -6.56
C TYR A 79 -0.49 -4.60 -6.24
N LEU A 80 -1.73 -4.56 -6.69
CA LEU A 80 -2.62 -3.41 -6.62
C LEU A 80 -3.61 -3.61 -5.47
N GLY A 81 -3.62 -2.70 -4.50
CA GLY A 81 -4.47 -2.84 -3.32
C GLY A 81 -5.95 -2.66 -3.62
N ARG A 82 -6.78 -3.65 -3.26
CA ARG A 82 -8.23 -3.67 -3.55
C ARG A 82 -9.03 -2.65 -2.75
N ASN A 83 -8.58 -2.33 -1.54
CA ASN A 83 -9.29 -1.43 -0.62
C ASN A 83 -8.94 0.05 -0.85
N GLY A 84 -8.05 0.36 -1.80
CA GLY A 84 -7.59 1.71 -2.06
C GLY A 84 -6.70 2.28 -0.95
N ARG A 85 -6.64 3.61 -0.90
CA ARG A 85 -5.79 4.37 0.02
C ARG A 85 -6.56 4.70 1.30
N ALA A 86 -5.93 4.47 2.45
CA ALA A 86 -6.47 4.90 3.72
C ALA A 86 -6.68 6.42 3.73
N ASN A 87 -7.80 6.84 4.28
CA ASN A 87 -8.16 8.24 4.43
C ASN A 87 -8.02 8.64 5.90
N PHE A 88 -7.03 9.48 6.18
CA PHE A 88 -6.78 10.04 7.49
C PHE A 88 -7.12 11.54 7.44
N ASP A 89 -8.10 11.95 8.23
CA ASP A 89 -8.55 13.34 8.34
C ASP A 89 -8.90 14.04 7.01
N GLY A 90 -9.43 13.29 6.04
CA GLY A 90 -9.94 13.83 4.77
C GLY A 90 -8.98 13.70 3.59
N GLY A 91 -7.78 13.13 3.78
CA GLY A 91 -6.83 12.88 2.69
C GLY A 91 -6.01 11.61 2.87
N PRO A 92 -5.35 11.14 1.80
CA PRO A 92 -4.44 10.02 1.90
C PRO A 92 -3.07 10.48 2.41
N ILE A 93 -2.35 9.58 3.08
CA ILE A 93 -1.00 9.82 3.59
C ILE A 93 -0.03 8.84 2.92
N VAL A 94 1.15 9.34 2.54
CA VAL A 94 2.20 8.53 1.90
C VAL A 94 3.23 8.01 2.90
N LEU A 95 3.89 6.89 2.56
CA LEU A 95 4.92 6.28 3.38
C LEU A 95 6.17 7.16 3.37
N LYS A 96 6.55 7.64 4.57
CA LYS A 96 7.71 8.54 4.73
C LYS A 96 9.03 7.86 4.37
N GLU A 97 9.11 6.55 4.56
CA GLU A 97 10.29 5.72 4.33
C GLU A 97 10.60 5.53 2.83
N VAL A 98 9.61 5.73 1.96
CA VAL A 98 9.81 5.68 0.52
C VAL A 98 10.33 7.03 0.03
N MET A 99 11.50 7.02 -0.59
CA MET A 99 12.11 8.22 -1.15
C MET A 99 11.32 8.70 -2.36
N ALA A 100 11.01 9.99 -2.40
CA ALA A 100 10.31 10.59 -3.53
C ALA A 100 10.65 12.08 -3.65
N SER A 101 10.61 12.58 -4.89
CA SER A 101 10.72 13.98 -5.25
C SER A 101 9.35 14.55 -5.63
N ASP A 102 9.14 15.84 -5.39
CA ASP A 102 7.92 16.56 -5.77
C ASP A 102 6.61 15.96 -5.20
N ARG A 103 6.68 15.45 -3.95
CA ARG A 103 5.53 14.88 -3.24
C ARG A 103 4.37 15.88 -3.14
N LYS A 104 3.17 15.39 -3.43
CA LYS A 104 1.92 16.17 -3.32
C LYS A 104 1.16 15.95 -2.02
N PHE A 105 1.48 14.89 -1.29
CA PHE A 105 0.74 14.44 -0.12
C PHE A 105 1.60 14.48 1.14
N PRO A 106 1.00 14.69 2.32
CA PRO A 106 1.70 14.54 3.59
C PRO A 106 2.23 13.12 3.76
N SER A 107 3.38 12.99 4.42
CA SER A 107 4.01 11.70 4.70
C SER A 107 4.12 11.43 6.19
N ALA A 108 4.01 10.17 6.58
CA ALA A 108 4.16 9.75 7.97
C ALA A 108 4.79 8.35 8.04
N ASP A 109 5.45 8.06 9.17
CA ASP A 109 5.97 6.73 9.46
C ASP A 109 4.87 5.80 10.01
N GLN A 110 5.17 4.49 9.99
CA GLN A 110 4.23 3.44 10.38
C GLN A 110 3.70 3.62 11.80
N LYS A 111 4.56 4.02 12.74
CA LYS A 111 4.21 4.20 14.14
C LYS A 111 3.25 5.37 14.30
N THR A 112 3.51 6.49 13.62
CA THR A 112 2.67 7.69 13.65
C THR A 112 1.27 7.38 13.16
N ILE A 113 1.14 6.68 12.03
CA ILE A 113 -0.17 6.35 11.45
C ILE A 113 -0.93 5.33 12.28
N LEU A 114 -0.27 4.29 12.80
CA LEU A 114 -0.94 3.33 13.69
C LEU A 114 -1.40 4.01 14.98
N THR A 115 -0.59 4.90 15.56
CA THR A 115 -0.94 5.65 16.77
C THR A 115 -2.13 6.58 16.51
N HIS A 116 -2.14 7.25 15.35
CA HIS A 116 -3.25 8.11 14.94
C HIS A 116 -4.55 7.30 14.76
N PHE A 117 -4.50 6.19 14.01
CA PHE A 117 -5.65 5.30 13.85
C PHE A 117 -6.14 4.72 15.18
N TYR A 118 -5.22 4.36 16.08
CA TYR A 118 -5.53 3.92 17.43
C TYR A 118 -6.31 4.98 18.22
N HIS A 119 -5.87 6.24 18.22
CA HIS A 119 -6.54 7.32 18.95
C HIS A 119 -7.95 7.64 18.43
N LEU A 120 -8.20 7.42 17.14
CA LEU A 120 -9.52 7.60 16.54
C LEU A 120 -10.53 6.54 17.01
N ASN A 121 -10.07 5.30 17.21
CA ASN A 121 -10.97 4.16 17.40
C ASN A 121 -10.93 3.55 18.82
N CYS A 122 -9.87 3.79 19.59
CA CYS A 122 -9.63 3.13 20.87
C CYS A 122 -9.14 4.12 21.93
N LYS A 123 -10.06 4.75 22.66
CA LYS A 123 -9.73 5.80 23.64
C LYS A 123 -9.26 5.28 25.01
N ASN A 124 -9.48 3.99 25.32
CA ASN A 124 -9.38 3.47 26.71
C ASN A 124 -8.52 2.21 26.90
N LYS A 125 -7.69 1.82 25.93
CA LYS A 125 -6.75 0.68 26.07
C LYS A 125 -5.30 1.17 26.12
N SER A 126 -4.31 0.29 26.23
CA SER A 126 -2.95 0.66 25.83
C SER A 126 -2.78 0.43 24.33
N PHE A 127 -1.86 1.16 23.69
CA PHE A 127 -1.53 0.97 22.28
C PHE A 127 -1.01 -0.46 22.04
N GLU A 128 -0.17 -0.98 22.94
CA GLU A 128 0.44 -2.30 22.84
C GLU A 128 -0.61 -3.41 22.92
N GLN A 129 -1.56 -3.32 23.87
CA GLN A 129 -2.65 -4.30 23.99
C GLN A 129 -3.60 -4.24 22.78
N TRP A 130 -3.82 -3.04 22.24
CA TRP A 130 -4.59 -2.89 21.02
C TRP A 130 -3.88 -3.52 19.83
N LEU A 131 -2.59 -3.27 19.64
CA LEU A 131 -1.80 -3.82 18.55
C LEU A 131 -1.65 -5.35 18.67
N GLU A 132 -1.42 -5.87 19.88
CA GLU A 132 -1.41 -7.31 20.15
C GLU A 132 -2.76 -7.93 19.76
N LYS A 133 -3.87 -7.27 20.09
CA LYS A 133 -5.20 -7.74 19.67
C LYS A 133 -5.37 -7.70 18.15
N ILE A 134 -4.92 -6.65 17.46
CA ILE A 134 -4.91 -6.60 15.99
C ILE A 134 -4.15 -7.80 15.40
N ILE A 135 -3.03 -8.20 16.00
CA ILE A 135 -2.20 -9.30 15.50
C ILE A 135 -2.84 -10.67 15.79
N THR A 136 -3.42 -10.84 16.97
CA THR A 136 -3.85 -12.16 17.48
C THR A 136 -5.32 -12.49 17.26
N ASP A 137 -6.17 -11.50 17.01
CA ASP A 137 -7.62 -11.65 16.85
C ASP A 137 -8.04 -11.24 15.43
N ASP A 138 -8.31 -12.24 14.59
CA ASP A 138 -8.65 -12.06 13.17
C ASP A 138 -9.94 -11.26 12.97
N ASP A 139 -10.96 -11.49 13.81
CA ASP A 139 -12.25 -10.79 13.73
C ASP A 139 -12.08 -9.32 14.12
N PHE A 140 -11.29 -9.06 15.17
CA PHE A 140 -10.97 -7.70 15.58
C PHE A 140 -10.18 -6.95 14.51
N ARG A 141 -9.21 -7.61 13.86
CA ARG A 141 -8.46 -7.03 12.73
C ARG A 141 -9.34 -6.77 11.51
N ALA A 142 -10.27 -7.68 11.20
CA ALA A 142 -11.22 -7.50 10.12
C ALA A 142 -12.14 -6.29 10.37
N GLN A 143 -12.62 -6.12 11.62
CA GLN A 143 -13.41 -4.95 12.03
C GLN A 143 -12.60 -3.65 11.88
N ALA A 144 -11.38 -3.60 12.39
CA ALA A 144 -10.50 -2.44 12.26
C ALA A 144 -10.17 -2.12 10.79
N SER A 145 -9.97 -3.14 9.95
CA SER A 145 -9.77 -2.95 8.51
C SER A 145 -11.02 -2.40 7.83
N ALA A 146 -12.21 -2.84 8.23
CA ALA A 146 -13.47 -2.29 7.72
C ALA A 146 -13.67 -0.83 8.14
N GLU A 147 -13.28 -0.45 9.35
CA GLU A 147 -13.29 0.94 9.82
C GLU A 147 -12.38 1.82 8.95
N LEU A 148 -11.17 1.35 8.65
CA LEU A 148 -10.21 2.04 7.80
C LEU A 148 -10.69 2.12 6.33
N ALA A 149 -11.34 1.08 5.83
CA ALA A 149 -11.88 1.00 4.47
C ALA A 149 -13.12 1.89 4.25
N ARG A 150 -13.86 2.22 5.31
CA ARG A 150 -15.15 2.93 5.22
C ARG A 150 -15.08 4.28 4.50
N SER A 151 -13.99 5.01 4.67
CA SER A 151 -13.75 6.31 4.03
C SER A 151 -12.61 6.27 3.01
N ALA A 152 -12.19 5.07 2.60
CA ALA A 152 -11.04 4.88 1.73
C ALA A 152 -11.22 5.61 0.40
N ILE A 153 -10.11 6.17 -0.07
CA ILE A 153 -10.07 6.85 -1.36
C ILE A 153 -9.66 5.79 -2.39
N LYS A 154 -10.56 5.52 -3.33
CA LYS A 154 -10.27 4.60 -4.44
C LYS A 154 -9.02 5.05 -5.19
N ASN A 155 -8.24 4.06 -5.60
CA ASN A 155 -7.13 4.27 -6.50
C ASN A 155 -7.63 4.10 -7.94
N ASP A 156 -7.27 5.05 -8.79
CA ASP A 156 -7.33 4.89 -10.24
C ASP A 156 -5.95 4.41 -10.68
N LEU A 157 -5.88 3.16 -11.13
CA LEU A 157 -4.66 2.51 -11.62
C LEU A 157 -4.92 1.97 -13.04
N SER A 158 -5.62 2.76 -13.86
CA SER A 158 -5.95 2.43 -15.25
C SER A 158 -4.75 2.22 -16.17
N ASP A 159 -3.55 2.65 -15.75
CA ASP A 159 -2.30 2.31 -16.41
C ASP A 159 -1.93 0.81 -16.28
N PHE A 160 -2.61 0.05 -15.40
CA PHE A 160 -2.40 -1.37 -15.19
C PHE A 160 -3.57 -2.21 -15.73
N GLU A 161 -3.24 -3.31 -16.40
CA GLU A 161 -4.17 -4.39 -16.73
C GLU A 161 -4.13 -5.43 -15.61
N VAL A 162 -5.29 -5.69 -14.99
CA VAL A 162 -5.43 -6.73 -13.95
C VAL A 162 -5.52 -8.10 -14.61
N ILE A 163 -4.71 -9.05 -14.13
CA ILE A 163 -4.57 -10.41 -14.68
C ILE A 163 -5.20 -11.44 -13.75
#